data_AF-A0A6C0I3V5-F1
#
_entry.id   AF-A0A6C0I3V5-F1
#
_cell.length_a   1.000
_cell.length_b   1.000
_cell.length_c   1.000
_cell.angle_alpha   90.00
_cell.angle_beta   90.00
_cell.angle_gamma   90.00
#
_symmetry.space_group_name_H-M   'P 1'
#
loop_
_entity.id
_entity.type
_entity.pdbx_description
1 polymer ?
#
loop_
_entity_poly.entity_id
_entity_poly.type
_entity_poly.pdbx_seq_one_letter_code
_entity_poly.pdbx_strand_id
1 'polypeptide(L)'
;MSTEQDNITLTTAEEQPINGLFAPPSNEETNPTTEVKLTEIPVTNENMALNLMVSFLNVAQRRGAFSFDESAKIWECLQKFIKTPSAANTV
;
A
#
# COMPACT_ATOMS: atom_id res chain seq x y z
N MET A 1 -1.32 -58.63 16.04
CA MET A 1 -1.66 -57.23 15.73
C MET A 1 -1.53 -56.44 17.01
N SER A 2 -0.49 -55.62 17.13
CA SER A 2 -0.37 -54.43 17.99
C SER A 2 0.98 -53.80 17.70
N THR A 3 0.95 -52.60 17.12
CA THR A 3 2.07 -51.66 17.09
C THR A 3 2.07 -50.84 18.38
N GLU A 4 3.24 -50.27 18.72
CA GLU A 4 3.49 -48.99 19.43
C GLU A 4 4.60 -49.09 20.50
N GLN A 5 5.33 -47.98 20.63
CA GLN A 5 6.20 -47.51 21.71
C GLN A 5 7.73 -47.60 21.57
N ASP A 6 8.24 -46.71 20.72
CA ASP A 6 8.90 -45.44 21.10
C ASP A 6 9.95 -45.46 22.22
N ASN A 7 11.22 -45.29 21.83
CA ASN A 7 12.21 -44.53 22.60
C ASN A 7 13.41 -44.13 21.73
N ILE A 8 13.57 -42.83 21.47
CA ILE A 8 14.83 -42.11 21.72
C ILE A 8 14.55 -40.60 21.78
N THR A 9 14.52 -40.09 23.00
CA THR A 9 14.60 -38.67 23.34
C THR A 9 15.89 -38.07 22.80
N LEU A 10 15.80 -37.11 21.87
CA LEU A 10 16.83 -36.08 21.70
C LEU A 10 16.28 -34.75 22.23
N THR A 11 16.78 -34.45 23.43
CA THR A 11 16.81 -33.14 24.09
C THR A 11 17.03 -32.02 23.09
N THR A 12 16.00 -31.20 22.89
CA THR A 12 16.11 -29.90 22.21
C THR A 12 16.72 -28.88 23.16
N ALA A 13 17.55 -28.03 22.58
CA ALA A 13 18.56 -27.18 23.21
C ALA A 13 18.02 -26.14 24.20
N GLU A 14 18.96 -25.74 25.06
CA GLU A 14 18.93 -24.72 26.11
C GLU A 14 18.29 -23.40 25.66
N GLU A 15 17.25 -22.96 26.38
CA GLU A 15 16.71 -21.59 26.28
C GLU A 15 17.77 -20.58 26.76
N GLN A 16 18.26 -19.76 25.84
CA GLN A 16 18.98 -18.53 26.17
C GLN A 16 17.98 -17.51 26.75
N PRO A 17 18.30 -16.80 27.85
CA PRO A 17 17.37 -15.84 28.42
C PRO A 17 17.21 -14.64 27.48
N ILE A 18 16.01 -14.46 26.95
CA ILE A 18 15.59 -13.30 26.12
C ILE A 18 15.40 -12.03 26.97
N ASN A 19 16.38 -11.69 27.83
CA ASN A 19 16.36 -10.47 28.64
C ASN A 19 16.91 -9.26 27.87
N GLY A 20 16.27 -8.93 26.74
CA GLY A 20 16.64 -7.75 25.94
C GLY A 20 15.59 -7.24 24.94
N LEU A 21 14.44 -7.89 24.78
CA LEU A 21 13.45 -7.48 23.76
C LEU A 21 12.30 -6.60 24.28
N PHE A 22 12.29 -6.24 25.58
CA PHE A 22 11.30 -5.33 26.14
C PHE A 22 11.94 -4.04 26.64
N ALA A 23 12.60 -3.31 25.73
CA ALA A 23 12.62 -1.87 25.86
C ALA A 23 11.22 -1.37 25.44
N PRO A 24 10.52 -0.56 26.25
CA PRO A 24 9.28 0.06 25.78
C PRO A 24 9.63 0.88 24.52
N PRO A 25 8.86 0.76 23.41
CA PRO A 25 9.09 1.63 22.28
C PRO A 25 8.96 3.07 22.76
N SER A 26 10.09 3.78 22.67
CA SER A 26 10.21 5.20 22.98
C SER A 26 9.25 5.97 22.09
N ASN A 27 8.44 6.84 22.69
CA ASN A 27 7.59 7.88 22.09
C ASN A 27 7.58 7.86 20.56
N GLU A 28 6.63 7.13 19.97
CA GLU A 28 6.22 7.39 18.61
C GLU A 28 5.59 8.79 18.60
N GLU A 29 6.37 9.79 18.16
CA GLU A 29 5.81 11.00 17.58
C GLU A 29 4.85 10.54 16.48
N THR A 30 3.57 10.52 16.81
CA THR A 30 2.46 10.50 15.88
C THR A 30 2.61 11.74 15.03
N ASN A 31 3.45 11.65 14.00
CA ASN A 31 3.45 12.61 12.92
C ASN A 31 2.00 12.63 12.43
N PRO A 32 1.29 13.76 12.51
CA PRO A 32 -0.04 13.84 11.96
C PRO A 32 0.14 13.51 10.49
N THR A 33 -0.34 12.32 10.09
CA THR A 33 -0.46 11.95 8.69
C THR A 33 -1.43 12.98 8.15
N THR A 34 -0.84 14.05 7.60
CA THR A 34 -1.59 15.15 7.04
C THR A 34 -2.39 14.48 5.94
N GLU A 35 -3.69 14.38 6.14
CA GLU A 35 -4.58 13.69 5.22
C GLU A 35 -4.59 14.54 3.94
N VAL A 36 -3.63 14.27 3.06
CA VAL A 36 -3.43 15.07 1.86
C VAL A 36 -4.67 14.85 1.01
N LYS A 37 -5.44 15.91 0.83
CA LYS A 37 -6.64 15.86 0.01
C LYS A 37 -6.21 15.60 -1.44
N LEU A 38 -6.45 14.38 -1.92
CA LEU A 38 -6.02 13.95 -3.26
C LEU A 38 -6.59 14.84 -4.38
N THR A 39 -7.70 15.54 -4.11
CA THR A 39 -8.33 16.50 -5.05
C THR A 39 -7.55 17.80 -5.22
N GLU A 40 -6.61 18.13 -4.34
CA GLU A 40 -5.83 19.38 -4.42
C GLU A 40 -4.47 19.17 -5.10
N ILE A 41 -4.07 17.92 -5.31
CA ILE A 41 -2.78 17.60 -5.92
C ILE A 41 -2.85 17.89 -7.43
N PRO A 42 -1.92 18.69 -7.98
CA PRO A 42 -1.90 19.01 -9.40
C PRO A 42 -1.44 17.83 -10.25
N VAL A 43 -2.20 17.51 -11.31
CA VAL A 43 -1.87 16.44 -12.25
C VAL A 43 -0.94 16.96 -13.35
N THR A 44 0.35 17.02 -13.05
CA THR A 44 1.36 17.62 -13.96
C THR A 44 1.77 16.66 -15.08
N ASN A 45 2.12 15.43 -14.74
CA ASN A 45 2.64 14.42 -15.66
C ASN A 45 1.90 13.08 -15.52
N GLU A 46 2.18 12.15 -16.43
CA GLU A 46 1.57 10.81 -16.46
C GLU A 46 1.90 9.99 -15.21
N ASN A 47 3.15 10.04 -14.73
CA ASN A 47 3.55 9.32 -13.52
C ASN A 47 2.78 9.78 -12.28
N MET A 48 2.55 11.09 -12.16
CA MET A 48 1.76 11.69 -11.09
C MET A 48 0.29 11.27 -11.22
N ALA A 49 -0.27 11.33 -12.43
CA ALA A 49 -1.62 10.87 -12.70
C ALA A 49 -1.81 9.40 -12.28
N LEU A 50 -0.84 8.53 -12.59
CA LEU A 50 -0.85 7.12 -12.19
C LEU A 50 -0.84 6.96 -10.67
N ASN A 51 0.07 7.66 -9.98
CA ASN A 51 0.18 7.60 -8.53
C ASN A 51 -1.09 8.10 -7.83
N LEU A 52 -1.72 9.15 -8.37
CA LEU A 52 -3.02 9.62 -7.86
C LEU A 52 -4.12 8.57 -8.08
N MET A 53 -4.20 7.95 -9.26
CA MET A 53 -5.20 6.90 -9.53
C MET A 53 -5.06 5.74 -8.54
N VAL A 54 -3.84 5.27 -8.27
CA VAL A 54 -3.60 4.23 -7.25
C VAL A 54 -4.03 4.71 -5.86
N SER A 55 -3.76 5.97 -5.52
CA SER A 55 -4.20 6.55 -4.25
C SER A 55 -5.74 6.60 -4.14
N PHE A 56 -6.45 6.92 -5.22
CA PHE A 56 -7.90 6.85 -5.27
C PHE A 56 -8.43 5.41 -5.14
N LEU A 57 -7.71 4.39 -5.62
CA LEU A 57 -8.13 2.99 -5.40
C LEU A 57 -8.18 2.64 -3.90
N ASN A 58 -7.24 3.15 -3.10
CA ASN A 58 -7.28 2.97 -1.64
C ASN A 58 -8.49 3.65 -1.00
N VAL A 59 -8.94 4.78 -1.58
CA VAL A 59 -10.18 5.45 -1.18
C VAL A 59 -11.38 4.55 -1.50
N ALA A 60 -11.46 4.03 -2.72
CA ALA A 60 -12.53 3.12 -3.12
C ALA A 60 -12.57 1.84 -2.26
N GLN A 61 -11.43 1.31 -1.85
CA GLN A 61 -11.39 0.13 -0.97
C GLN A 61 -12.11 0.38 0.37
N ARG A 62 -12.00 1.58 0.93
CA ARG A 62 -12.58 1.90 2.25
C ARG A 62 -14.06 2.22 2.20
N ARG A 63 -14.52 2.91 1.16
CA ARG A 63 -15.90 3.43 1.06
C ARG A 63 -16.71 2.92 -0.14
N GLY A 64 -16.11 2.20 -1.07
CA GLY A 64 -16.75 1.61 -2.25
C GLY A 64 -17.17 2.60 -3.34
N ALA A 65 -17.06 3.92 -3.11
CA ALA A 65 -17.50 4.95 -4.05
C ALA A 65 -16.62 6.20 -3.96
N PHE A 66 -16.63 6.99 -5.04
CA PHE A 66 -16.00 8.30 -5.11
C PHE A 66 -17.02 9.42 -4.95
N SER A 67 -16.62 10.50 -4.31
CA SER A 67 -17.36 11.77 -4.35
C SER A 67 -17.23 12.42 -5.73
N PHE A 68 -18.04 13.47 -5.97
CA PHE A 68 -18.02 14.21 -7.23
C PHE A 68 -16.65 14.85 -7.52
N ASP A 69 -16.06 15.51 -6.52
CA ASP A 69 -14.75 16.16 -6.65
C ASP A 69 -13.62 15.17 -6.94
N GLU A 70 -13.66 13.99 -6.31
CA GLU A 70 -12.69 12.91 -6.54
C GLU A 70 -12.84 12.37 -7.97
N SER A 71 -14.07 12.17 -8.44
CA SER A 71 -14.36 11.71 -9.80
C SER A 71 -13.86 12.70 -10.86
N ALA A 72 -14.04 14.00 -10.64
CA ALA A 72 -13.52 15.05 -11.51
C ALA A 72 -11.98 15.00 -11.58
N LYS A 73 -11.30 14.78 -10.45
CA LYS A 73 -9.84 14.66 -10.42
C LYS A 73 -9.34 13.38 -11.11
N ILE A 74 -10.04 12.26 -10.95
CA ILE A 74 -9.75 11.00 -11.66
C ILE A 74 -9.84 11.21 -13.18
N TRP A 75 -10.81 11.99 -13.67
CA TRP A 75 -10.92 12.33 -15.08
C TRP A 75 -9.73 13.14 -15.60
N GLU A 76 -9.22 14.10 -14.83
CA GLU A 76 -7.97 14.82 -15.18
C GLU A 76 -6.77 13.87 -15.29
N CYS A 77 -6.68 12.88 -14.38
CA CYS A 77 -5.64 11.86 -14.42
C CYS A 77 -5.76 11.02 -15.70
N LEU A 78 -6.97 10.56 -16.02
CA LEU A 78 -7.23 9.72 -17.18
C LEU A 78 -6.94 10.44 -18.51
N GLN A 79 -7.25 11.74 -18.60
CA GLN A 79 -6.97 12.56 -19.79
C GLN A 79 -5.48 12.59 -20.17
N LYS A 80 -4.55 12.36 -19.21
CA LYS A 80 -3.11 12.26 -19.53
C LYS A 80 -2.79 11.04 -20.38
N PHE A 81 -3.58 9.97 -20.27
CA PHE A 81 -3.38 8.71 -21.00
C PHE A 81 -4.28 8.58 -22.24
N ILE A 82 -5.37 9.35 -22.32
CA ILE A 82 -6.29 9.32 -23.47
C ILE A 82 -5.72 10.05 -24.70
N LYS A 83 -4.71 10.92 -24.56
CA LYS A 83 -4.04 11.56 -25.71
C LYS A 83 -3.36 10.48 -26.57
N THR A 84 -4.14 9.99 -27.54
CA THR A 84 -3.78 8.92 -28.46
C THR A 84 -2.90 9.47 -29.57
N PRO A 85 -2.25 8.57 -30.31
CA PRO A 85 -0.82 8.49 -30.50
C PRO A 85 -0.30 9.60 -31.42
N SER A 86 1.01 9.86 -31.30
CA SER A 86 1.80 10.55 -32.32
C SER A 86 1.24 10.35 -33.73
N ALA A 87 0.74 11.43 -34.33
CA ALA A 87 0.35 11.50 -35.73
C ALA A 87 1.60 11.49 -36.63
N ALA A 88 2.47 10.48 -36.51
CA ALA A 88 3.75 10.38 -37.22
C ALA A 88 4.17 8.95 -37.56
N ASN A 89 3.23 8.03 -37.82
CA ASN A 89 3.51 6.87 -38.67
C ASN A 89 2.96 7.14 -40.07
N THR A 90 3.65 8.02 -40.79
CA THR A 90 3.53 8.14 -42.25
C THR A 90 4.26 6.97 -42.90
N VAL A 91 3.50 6.18 -43.66
CA VAL A 91 3.94 5.15 -44.62
C VAL A 91 4.85 5.76 -45.68
#